data_AF-A0A8C6CDE4-F1
#
_entry.id   AF-A0A8C6CDE4-F1
#
_cell.length_a   1.000
_cell.length_b   1.000
_cell.length_c   1.000
_cell.angle_alpha   90.00
_cell.angle_beta   90.00
_cell.angle_gamma   90.00
#
_symmetry.space_group_name_H-M   'P 1'
#
loop_
_entity.id
_entity.type
_entity.pdbx_description
1 polymer ?
#
loop_
_entity_poly.entity_id
_entity_poly.type
_entity_poly.pdbx_seq_one_letter_code
_entity_poly.pdbx_strand_id
1 'polypeptide(L)'
;MRDEIATTVFFVTRLAKKHDKLSKQQIEDFAEKLMTILFETYRSHWHSDHPSKGQAFRCIRINNNQNKDPILERACAESNVDFSHLGLPKEMTIWVDPFEVCCRYGEKNHPFTIASFKDRWEEWELSQQISDAVNRATLDYSSGTSSDEESCNKEPQIIPKVSNPKSIYQVENLKQPFQSWFHIPRKNNMGDGRMGLLGNAYHALHKIPKGHRPAAGHRVDRILQ
;
A
#
# COMPACT_ATOMS: atom_id res chain seq x y z
N MET A 1 4.28 5.01 1.49
CA MET A 1 5.75 4.81 1.29
C MET A 1 6.10 3.53 0.55
N ARG A 2 5.69 2.34 1.03
CA ARG A 2 6.17 1.06 0.46
C ARG A 2 5.79 0.88 -1.01
N ASP A 3 4.52 1.12 -1.33
CA ASP A 3 3.98 0.90 -2.68
C ASP A 3 4.55 1.93 -3.67
N GLU A 4 4.75 3.16 -3.22
CA GLU A 4 5.33 4.26 -3.98
C GLU A 4 6.80 3.99 -4.34
N ILE A 5 7.58 3.46 -3.39
CA ILE A 5 8.96 3.00 -3.63
C ILE A 5 8.95 1.78 -4.56
N ALA A 6 8.08 0.79 -4.33
CA ALA A 6 7.97 -0.39 -5.19
C ALA A 6 7.62 -0.03 -6.65
N THR A 7 6.68 0.89 -6.85
CA THR A 7 6.33 1.45 -8.16
C THR A 7 7.52 2.15 -8.82
N THR A 8 8.27 2.95 -8.05
CA THR A 8 9.46 3.65 -8.54
C THR A 8 10.54 2.66 -9.00
N VAL A 9 10.85 1.66 -8.18
CA VAL A 9 11.82 0.60 -8.51
C VAL A 9 11.36 -0.20 -9.73
N PHE A 10 10.08 -0.57 -9.80
CA PHE A 10 9.51 -1.26 -10.96
C PHE A 10 9.60 -0.42 -12.24
N PHE A 11 9.33 0.89 -12.16
CA PHE A 11 9.41 1.80 -13.30
C PHE A 11 10.85 1.94 -13.81
N VAL A 12 11.83 2.18 -12.94
CA VAL A 12 13.25 2.29 -13.32
C VAL A 12 13.79 0.97 -13.87
N THR A 13 13.50 -0.16 -13.22
CA THR A 13 13.94 -1.49 -13.69
C THR A 13 13.27 -1.90 -14.99
N ARG A 14 12.04 -1.42 -15.28
CA ARG A 14 11.39 -1.59 -16.59
C ARG A 14 12.09 -0.82 -17.71
N LEU A 15 12.64 0.37 -17.42
CA LEU A 15 13.47 1.11 -18.38
C LEU A 15 14.78 0.35 -18.66
N ALA A 16 15.46 -0.12 -17.62
CA ALA A 16 16.68 -0.93 -17.76
C ALA A 16 16.44 -2.24 -18.55
N LYS A 17 15.34 -2.95 -18.26
CA LYS A 17 14.90 -4.13 -19.03
C LYS A 17 14.68 -3.82 -20.51
N LYS A 18 14.12 -2.65 -20.85
CA LYS A 18 13.89 -2.22 -22.24
C LYS A 18 15.20 -1.87 -22.97
N HIS A 19 16.24 -1.47 -22.27
CA HIS A 19 17.54 -1.13 -22.85
C HIS A 19 18.38 -2.37 -23.21
N ASP A 20 18.08 -3.53 -22.62
CA ASP A 20 18.64 -4.84 -22.98
C ASP A 20 20.19 -4.91 -22.93
N LYS A 21 20.77 -4.29 -21.88
CA LYS A 21 22.22 -4.33 -21.57
C LYS A 21 22.57 -5.04 -20.26
N LEU A 22 21.57 -5.45 -19.48
CA LEU A 22 21.76 -6.08 -18.17
C LEU A 22 21.09 -7.45 -18.14
N SER A 23 21.76 -8.40 -17.52
CA SER A 23 21.17 -9.71 -17.25
C SER A 23 20.00 -9.59 -16.26
N LYS A 24 19.12 -10.60 -16.25
CA LYS A 24 18.02 -10.69 -15.28
C LYS A 24 18.51 -10.52 -13.84
N GLN A 25 19.60 -11.20 -13.46
CA GLN A 25 20.17 -11.14 -12.12
C GLN A 25 20.62 -9.72 -11.75
N GLN A 26 21.40 -9.06 -12.62
CA GLN A 26 21.84 -7.67 -12.40
C GLN A 26 20.68 -6.70 -12.19
N ILE A 27 19.55 -6.92 -12.86
CA ILE A 27 18.35 -6.08 -12.71
C ILE A 27 17.64 -6.38 -11.37
N GLU A 28 17.65 -7.62 -10.92
CA GLU A 28 17.10 -8.03 -9.61
C GLU A 28 17.98 -7.50 -8.47
N ASP A 29 19.31 -7.64 -8.55
CA ASP A 29 20.27 -7.08 -7.60
C ASP A 29 20.15 -5.55 -7.51
N PHE A 30 20.10 -4.86 -8.65
CA PHE A 30 19.88 -3.41 -8.72
C PHE A 30 18.53 -2.99 -8.12
N ALA A 31 17.46 -3.76 -8.35
CA ALA A 31 16.15 -3.49 -7.78
C ALA A 31 16.16 -3.56 -6.25
N GLU A 32 16.82 -4.57 -5.68
CA GLU A 32 16.97 -4.74 -4.24
C GLU A 32 17.76 -3.59 -3.61
N LYS A 33 18.89 -3.20 -4.21
CA LYS A 33 19.70 -2.06 -3.73
C LYS A 33 18.94 -0.75 -3.82
N LEU A 34 18.32 -0.45 -4.96
CA LEU A 34 17.52 0.77 -5.12
C LEU A 34 16.36 0.83 -4.12
N MET A 35 15.65 -0.28 -3.89
CA MET A 35 14.57 -0.33 -2.92
C MET A 35 15.06 -0.06 -1.49
N THR A 36 16.17 -0.68 -1.09
CA THR A 36 16.79 -0.50 0.23
C THR A 36 17.22 0.95 0.44
N ILE A 37 17.96 1.53 -0.52
CA ILE A 37 18.47 2.90 -0.45
C ILE A 37 17.32 3.91 -0.38
N LEU A 38 16.24 3.71 -1.14
CA LEU A 38 15.06 4.59 -1.09
C LEU A 38 14.37 4.55 0.29
N PHE A 39 14.24 3.36 0.90
CA PHE A 39 13.68 3.24 2.25
C PHE A 39 14.55 3.91 3.31
N GLU A 40 15.88 3.72 3.26
CA GLU A 40 16.84 4.38 4.15
C GLU A 40 16.74 5.90 4.02
N THR A 41 16.87 6.41 2.79
CA THR A 41 17.00 7.84 2.49
C THR A 41 15.72 8.59 2.86
N TYR A 42 14.55 8.05 2.52
CA TYR A 42 13.28 8.79 2.65
C TYR A 42 12.65 8.68 4.04
N ARG A 43 13.17 7.83 4.94
CA ARG A 43 12.55 7.54 6.25
C ARG A 43 12.26 8.77 7.10
N SER A 44 13.17 9.74 7.15
CA SER A 44 13.03 10.99 7.92
C SER A 44 12.33 12.12 7.16
N HIS A 45 12.02 11.91 5.88
CA HIS A 45 11.46 12.91 4.96
C HIS A 45 10.14 12.43 4.34
N TRP A 46 9.41 11.52 4.98
CA TRP A 46 8.11 11.02 4.50
C TRP A 46 6.97 11.58 5.37
N HIS A 47 6.19 12.52 4.81
CA HIS A 47 5.13 13.23 5.52
C HIS A 47 3.79 12.97 4.84
N SER A 48 3.09 11.91 5.23
CA SER A 48 1.80 11.55 4.62
C SER A 48 0.77 12.68 4.75
N ASP A 49 0.74 13.33 5.92
CA ASP A 49 -0.09 14.50 6.26
C ASP A 49 0.16 15.72 5.35
N HIS A 50 1.38 15.89 4.85
CA HIS A 50 1.77 16.99 3.96
C HIS A 50 2.62 16.46 2.80
N PRO A 51 2.02 15.82 1.77
CA PRO A 51 2.76 15.07 0.76
C PRO A 51 3.88 15.85 0.05
N SER A 52 3.67 17.14 -0.22
CA SER A 52 4.66 18.02 -0.86
C SER A 52 5.86 18.38 0.04
N LYS A 53 5.74 18.23 1.36
CA LYS A 53 6.84 18.48 2.31
C LYS A 53 7.94 17.44 2.06
N GLY A 54 9.14 17.92 1.73
CA GLY A 54 10.28 17.06 1.37
C GLY A 54 10.27 16.51 -0.06
N GLN A 55 9.32 16.88 -0.93
CA GLN A 55 9.24 16.37 -2.32
C GLN A 55 10.55 16.55 -3.11
N ALA A 56 11.25 17.69 -2.91
CA ALA A 56 12.51 17.98 -3.59
C ALA A 56 13.68 17.09 -3.11
N PHE A 57 13.63 16.62 -1.86
CA PHE A 57 14.60 15.67 -1.31
C PHE A 57 14.33 14.23 -1.78
N ARG A 58 13.06 13.87 -2.01
CA ARG A 58 12.63 12.56 -2.55
C ARG A 58 12.60 12.49 -4.08
N CYS A 59 13.05 13.54 -4.75
CA CYS A 59 13.03 13.67 -6.20
C CYS A 59 14.25 12.96 -6.80
N ILE A 60 14.03 11.95 -7.64
CA ILE A 60 15.09 11.32 -8.44
C ILE A 60 15.24 12.11 -9.73
N ARG A 61 16.41 12.69 -10.01
CA ARG A 61 16.60 13.63 -11.14
C ARG A 61 17.87 13.39 -11.93
N ILE A 62 17.68 13.31 -13.25
CA ILE A 62 18.73 13.27 -14.28
C ILE A 62 18.49 14.45 -15.22
N ASN A 63 19.51 15.26 -15.49
CA ASN A 63 19.49 16.30 -16.52
C ASN A 63 20.90 16.59 -17.08
N ASN A 64 21.05 17.62 -17.91
CA ASN A 64 22.34 17.96 -18.54
C ASN A 64 23.43 18.41 -17.55
N ASN A 65 23.05 18.96 -16.39
CA ASN A 65 24.00 19.41 -15.36
C ASN A 65 24.36 18.28 -14.38
N GLN A 66 23.42 17.36 -14.18
CA GLN A 66 23.51 16.21 -13.29
C GLN A 66 23.04 14.98 -14.06
N ASN A 67 23.96 14.37 -14.81
CA ASN A 67 23.68 13.24 -15.69
C ASN A 67 23.50 11.90 -14.94
N LYS A 68 23.65 11.91 -13.61
CA LYS A 68 23.35 10.81 -12.70
C LYS A 68 22.69 11.33 -11.44
N ASP A 69 21.60 10.69 -11.03
CA ASP A 69 21.03 10.89 -9.71
C ASP A 69 21.87 10.15 -8.64
N PRO A 70 22.10 10.70 -7.43
CA PRO A 70 23.01 10.09 -6.46
C PRO A 70 22.45 8.79 -5.85
N ILE A 71 21.12 8.65 -5.75
CA ILE A 71 20.47 7.43 -5.27
C ILE A 71 20.64 6.32 -6.32
N LEU A 72 20.44 6.66 -7.60
CA LEU A 72 20.65 5.72 -8.71
C LEU A 72 22.13 5.34 -8.88
N GLU A 73 23.06 6.29 -8.72
CA GLU A 73 24.49 6.01 -8.76
C GLU A 73 24.94 5.13 -7.58
N ARG A 74 24.45 5.37 -6.36
CA ARG A 74 24.69 4.50 -5.20
C ARG A 74 24.14 3.09 -5.45
N ALA A 75 22.91 2.96 -5.97
CA ALA A 75 22.32 1.66 -6.28
C ALA A 75 23.12 0.88 -7.33
N CYS A 76 23.58 1.56 -8.39
CA CYS A 76 24.48 1.01 -9.40
C CYS A 76 25.81 0.49 -8.80
N ALA A 77 26.43 1.28 -7.93
CA ALA A 77 27.69 0.91 -7.29
C ALA A 77 27.51 -0.31 -6.36
N GLU A 78 26.45 -0.33 -5.53
CA GLU A 78 26.16 -1.44 -4.61
C GLU A 78 25.69 -2.73 -5.31
N SER A 79 25.23 -2.65 -6.57
CA SER A 79 24.81 -3.82 -7.37
C SER A 79 25.79 -4.18 -8.49
N ASN A 80 26.97 -3.55 -8.55
CA ASN A 80 27.96 -3.72 -9.63
C ASN A 80 27.36 -3.58 -11.05
N VAL A 81 26.54 -2.55 -11.25
CA VAL A 81 25.88 -2.22 -12.53
C VAL A 81 26.42 -0.88 -13.05
N ASP A 82 26.90 -0.86 -14.29
CA ASP A 82 27.22 0.39 -14.97
C ASP A 82 25.93 1.21 -15.18
N PHE A 83 25.93 2.46 -14.70
CA PHE A 83 24.82 3.40 -14.84
C PHE A 83 24.39 3.58 -16.30
N SER A 84 25.33 3.58 -17.25
CA SER A 84 25.04 3.71 -18.68
C SER A 84 24.22 2.54 -19.22
N HIS A 85 24.33 1.36 -18.63
CA HIS A 85 23.54 0.18 -19.00
C HIS A 85 22.09 0.24 -18.52
N LEU A 86 21.73 1.13 -17.58
CA LEU A 86 20.34 1.37 -17.21
C LEU A 86 19.50 1.99 -18.34
N GLY A 87 20.14 2.63 -19.33
CA GLY A 87 19.45 3.19 -20.51
C GLY A 87 18.43 4.28 -20.19
N LEU A 88 18.62 5.02 -19.09
CA LEU A 88 17.69 6.05 -18.65
C LEU A 88 17.74 7.28 -19.58
N PRO A 89 16.63 8.01 -19.76
CA PRO A 89 16.63 9.25 -20.54
C PRO A 89 17.56 10.31 -19.96
N LYS A 90 18.24 11.07 -20.82
CA LYS A 90 19.16 12.16 -20.46
C LYS A 90 18.51 13.26 -19.60
N GLU A 91 17.20 13.45 -19.73
CA GLU A 91 16.41 14.33 -18.90
C GLU A 91 15.20 13.55 -18.36
N MET A 92 15.23 13.22 -17.07
CA MET A 92 14.16 12.53 -16.37
C MET A 92 14.02 13.10 -14.96
N THR A 93 12.81 13.24 -14.46
CA THR A 93 12.53 13.64 -13.08
C THR A 93 11.39 12.78 -12.55
N ILE A 94 11.59 12.05 -11.46
CA ILE A 94 10.58 11.23 -10.80
C ILE A 94 10.36 11.81 -9.40
N TRP A 95 9.11 12.12 -9.09
CA TRP A 95 8.69 12.49 -7.73
C TRP A 95 8.08 11.27 -7.06
N VAL A 96 8.57 10.97 -5.86
CA VAL A 96 8.17 9.79 -5.07
C VAL A 96 7.55 10.30 -3.78
N ASP A 97 6.25 10.61 -3.86
CA ASP A 97 5.55 11.35 -2.82
C ASP A 97 4.46 10.47 -2.17
N PRO A 98 4.00 10.79 -0.96
CA PRO A 98 2.85 10.13 -0.37
C PRO A 98 1.66 10.15 -1.33
N PHE A 99 1.11 8.96 -1.59
CA PHE A 99 -0.08 8.73 -2.42
C PHE A 99 0.06 9.01 -3.92
N GLU A 100 1.21 9.47 -4.42
CA GLU A 100 1.43 9.63 -5.86
C GLU A 100 2.89 9.46 -6.26
N VAL A 101 3.12 8.72 -7.35
CA VAL A 101 4.42 8.65 -8.04
C VAL A 101 4.20 9.19 -9.45
N CYS A 102 4.91 10.24 -9.82
CA CYS A 102 4.82 10.84 -11.14
C CYS A 102 6.20 11.06 -11.75
N CYS A 103 6.27 11.15 -13.08
CA CYS A 103 7.51 11.30 -13.83
C CYS A 103 7.35 12.34 -14.94
N ARG A 104 8.45 13.00 -15.29
CA ARG A 104 8.59 13.87 -16.46
C ARG A 104 9.84 13.50 -17.22
N TYR A 105 9.72 13.31 -18.53
CA TYR A 105 10.86 13.23 -19.44
C TYR A 105 11.08 14.60 -20.10
N GLY A 106 12.29 15.13 -20.10
CA GLY A 106 12.59 16.46 -20.64
C GLY A 106 12.14 17.61 -19.74
N GLU A 107 12.95 18.64 -19.57
CA GLU A 107 12.65 19.72 -18.60
C GLU A 107 11.41 20.55 -18.94
N LYS A 108 11.04 20.62 -20.22
CA LYS A 108 9.92 21.44 -20.73
C LYS A 108 8.58 20.71 -20.87
N ASN A 109 8.55 19.39 -20.71
CA ASN A 109 7.32 18.61 -20.91
C ASN A 109 6.46 18.58 -19.64
N HIS A 110 5.19 18.22 -19.78
CA HIS A 110 4.31 17.99 -18.63
C HIS A 110 4.67 16.67 -17.92
N PRO A 111 4.55 16.61 -16.58
CA PRO A 111 4.63 15.35 -15.86
C PRO A 111 3.41 14.47 -16.14
N PHE A 112 3.58 13.15 -15.95
CA PHE A 112 2.54 12.14 -16.01
C PHE A 112 2.59 11.27 -14.76
N THR A 113 1.43 10.87 -14.24
CA THR A 113 1.33 9.95 -13.10
C THR A 113 1.74 8.54 -13.52
N ILE A 114 2.64 7.89 -12.76
CA ILE A 114 2.98 6.47 -12.89
C ILE A 114 2.00 5.63 -12.07
N ALA A 115 1.71 6.06 -10.84
CA ALA A 115 0.67 5.46 -10.00
C ALA A 115 0.09 6.50 -9.03
N SER A 116 -1.19 6.35 -8.71
CA SER A 116 -1.91 7.09 -7.68
C SER A 116 -2.43 6.09 -6.64
N PHE A 117 -2.41 6.48 -5.37
CA PHE A 117 -2.88 5.70 -4.23
C PHE A 117 -3.84 6.54 -3.35
N LYS A 118 -4.53 7.52 -3.96
CA LYS A 118 -5.37 8.52 -3.27
C LYS A 118 -6.58 7.91 -2.56
N ASP A 119 -7.06 6.76 -2.99
CA ASP A 119 -8.11 6.01 -2.27
C ASP A 119 -7.69 5.70 -0.82
N ARG A 120 -6.37 5.47 -0.58
CA ARG A 120 -5.82 5.31 0.78
C ARG A 120 -5.67 6.64 1.53
N TRP A 121 -5.57 7.77 0.83
CA TRP A 121 -5.52 9.10 1.45
C TRP A 121 -6.88 9.46 2.03
N GLU A 122 -7.97 9.23 1.29
CA GLU A 122 -9.33 9.50 1.77
C GLU A 122 -9.65 8.68 3.03
N GLU A 123 -9.26 7.40 3.06
CA GLU A 123 -9.39 6.53 4.25
C GLU A 123 -8.51 7.00 5.42
N TRP A 124 -7.28 7.45 5.15
CA TRP A 124 -6.36 8.00 6.16
C TRP A 124 -6.87 9.32 6.75
N GLU A 125 -7.34 10.23 5.91
CA GLU A 125 -7.88 11.54 6.30
C GLU A 125 -9.16 11.36 7.15
N LEU A 126 -10.05 10.47 6.75
CA LEU A 126 -11.22 10.07 7.54
C LEU A 126 -10.80 9.47 8.89
N SER A 127 -9.80 8.60 8.92
CA SER A 127 -9.29 7.97 10.15
C SER A 127 -8.72 9.01 11.13
N GLN A 128 -7.99 10.01 10.62
CA GLN A 128 -7.48 11.12 11.44
C GLN A 128 -8.61 11.98 11.99
N GLN A 129 -9.61 12.34 11.18
CA GLN A 129 -10.78 13.09 11.65
C GLN A 129 -11.55 12.34 12.77
N ILE A 130 -11.69 11.02 12.64
CA ILE A 130 -12.30 10.18 13.69
C ILE A 130 -11.45 10.20 14.96
N SER A 131 -10.12 10.03 14.85
CA SER A 131 -9.22 10.07 16.02
C SER A 131 -9.28 11.43 16.74
N ASP A 132 -9.23 12.54 16.00
CA ASP A 132 -9.32 13.89 16.57
C ASP A 132 -10.67 14.18 17.24
N ALA A 133 -11.76 13.60 16.74
CA ALA A 133 -13.07 13.69 17.38
C ALA A 133 -13.13 12.89 18.69
N VAL A 134 -12.59 11.66 18.69
CA VAL A 134 -12.51 10.80 19.89
C VAL A 134 -11.62 11.43 20.98
N ASN A 135 -10.47 11.97 20.59
CA ASN A 135 -9.54 12.62 21.51
C ASN A 135 -10.19 13.85 22.18
N ARG A 136 -10.90 14.70 21.42
CA ARG A 136 -11.65 15.84 21.97
C ARG A 136 -12.72 15.38 22.97
N ALA A 137 -13.57 14.43 22.59
CA ALA A 137 -14.62 13.90 23.46
C ALA A 137 -14.08 13.25 24.76
N THR A 138 -12.84 12.76 24.75
CA THR A 138 -12.20 12.12 25.91
C THR A 138 -11.57 13.16 26.88
N LEU A 139 -11.06 14.28 26.35
CA LEU A 139 -10.51 15.38 27.15
C LEU A 139 -11.60 16.10 27.97
N ASP A 140 -12.79 16.24 27.39
CA ASP A 140 -13.94 16.89 28.04
C ASP A 140 -14.43 16.12 29.30
N TYR A 141 -14.18 14.80 29.37
CA TYR A 141 -14.48 13.98 30.56
C TYR A 141 -13.37 14.00 31.61
N SER A 142 -12.11 14.19 31.20
CA SER A 142 -10.93 14.03 32.06
C SER A 142 -10.56 15.30 32.86
N SER A 143 -11.21 16.43 32.58
CA SER A 143 -10.95 17.72 33.23
C SER A 143 -11.70 17.91 34.56
N GLY A 144 -12.43 16.88 35.03
CA GLY A 144 -13.37 16.94 36.15
C GLY A 144 -12.85 16.47 37.52
N THR A 145 -11.55 16.58 37.81
CA THR A 145 -10.98 16.22 39.13
C THR A 145 -10.18 17.37 39.75
N SER A 146 -10.87 18.48 40.02
CA SER A 146 -10.42 19.39 41.09
C SER A 146 -10.64 18.68 42.42
N SER A 147 -9.60 18.64 43.25
CA SER A 147 -9.66 18.15 44.62
C SER A 147 -10.55 19.06 45.47
N ASP A 148 -11.54 18.49 46.16
CA ASP A 148 -12.12 19.04 47.39
C ASP A 148 -12.70 17.88 48.21
N GLU A 149 -12.59 18.00 49.53
CA GLU A 149 -12.89 16.92 50.50
C GLU A 149 -14.40 16.80 50.81
N GLU A 150 -14.77 15.59 51.26
CA GLU A 150 -15.91 15.29 52.14
C GLU A 150 -17.39 15.35 51.61
N SER A 151 -17.94 14.13 51.47
CA SER A 151 -19.29 13.70 51.89
C SER A 151 -20.57 13.94 51.04
N CYS A 152 -21.14 12.79 50.65
CA CYS A 152 -22.56 12.42 50.64
C CYS A 152 -23.47 12.64 49.40
N ASN A 153 -24.23 11.57 49.12
CA ASN A 153 -25.41 11.44 48.26
C ASN A 153 -25.24 11.57 46.74
N LYS A 154 -25.31 10.41 46.07
CA LYS A 154 -25.42 10.29 44.60
C LYS A 154 -26.89 10.40 44.18
N GLU A 155 -27.22 11.42 43.41
CA GLU A 155 -28.42 11.44 42.57
C GLU A 155 -27.98 11.36 41.08
N PRO A 156 -28.56 10.46 40.25
CA PRO A 156 -28.12 10.30 38.87
C PRO A 156 -28.51 11.53 38.04
N GLN A 157 -27.51 12.30 37.61
CA GLN A 157 -27.74 13.47 36.77
C GLN A 157 -28.37 13.08 35.42
N ILE A 158 -29.42 13.83 35.06
CA ILE A 158 -30.24 13.59 33.87
C ILE A 158 -29.42 13.89 32.61
N ILE A 159 -29.43 12.98 31.65
CA ILE A 159 -28.75 13.14 30.35
C ILE A 159 -29.26 14.43 29.67
N PRO A 160 -28.37 15.35 29.24
CA PRO A 160 -28.78 16.56 28.53
C PRO A 160 -29.53 16.21 27.24
N LYS A 161 -30.80 16.62 27.14
CA LYS A 161 -31.56 16.51 25.88
C LYS A 161 -31.03 17.53 24.87
N VAL A 162 -30.09 17.09 24.03
CA VAL A 162 -29.70 17.83 22.82
C VAL A 162 -30.86 17.83 21.83
N SER A 163 -31.50 18.98 21.66
CA SER A 163 -32.49 19.20 20.61
C SER A 163 -31.78 19.54 19.31
N ASN A 164 -31.79 18.63 18.33
CA ASN A 164 -31.33 18.90 16.98
C ASN A 164 -32.52 19.30 16.10
N PRO A 165 -32.73 20.59 15.76
CA PRO A 165 -33.83 21.04 14.92
C PRO A 165 -33.73 20.56 13.46
N LYS A 166 -32.60 19.93 13.07
CA LYS A 166 -32.40 19.27 11.75
C LYS A 166 -32.43 17.73 11.84
N SER A 167 -32.92 17.16 12.94
CA SER A 167 -33.14 15.70 13.01
C SER A 167 -34.21 15.27 12.02
N ILE A 168 -33.87 14.36 11.11
CA ILE A 168 -34.82 13.72 10.18
C ILE A 168 -35.80 12.81 10.95
N TYR A 169 -35.44 12.38 12.16
CA TYR A 169 -36.30 11.63 13.06
C TYR A 169 -37.03 12.57 14.04
N GLN A 170 -38.05 13.27 13.54
CA GLN A 170 -39.10 13.82 14.40
C GLN A 170 -40.23 12.80 14.47
N VAL A 171 -40.34 12.12 15.61
CA VAL A 171 -41.42 11.16 15.88
C VAL A 171 -42.63 11.92 16.40
N GLU A 172 -43.59 12.21 15.53
CA GLU A 172 -44.89 12.70 15.95
C GLU A 172 -45.68 11.61 16.68
N ASN A 173 -46.38 12.05 17.73
CA ASN A 173 -47.27 11.30 18.64
C ASN A 173 -47.79 9.92 18.16
N LEU A 174 -47.30 8.85 18.80
CA LEU A 174 -48.12 7.65 19.05
C LEU A 174 -48.21 7.34 20.55
N LYS A 175 -49.38 7.63 21.14
CA LYS A 175 -49.79 7.10 22.44
C LYS A 175 -50.30 5.66 22.27
N GLN A 176 -49.45 4.65 22.42
CA GLN A 176 -49.88 3.29 22.77
C GLN A 176 -48.85 2.61 23.72
N PRO A 177 -49.31 1.76 24.66
CA PRO A 177 -48.44 1.14 25.65
C PRO A 177 -47.63 -0.02 25.05
N PHE A 178 -46.33 -0.06 25.34
CA PHE A 178 -45.44 -1.16 24.94
C PHE A 178 -45.83 -2.46 25.65
N GLN A 179 -45.92 -3.55 24.89
CA GLN A 179 -46.06 -4.91 25.42
C GLN A 179 -44.69 -5.50 25.78
N SER A 180 -44.66 -6.28 26.87
CA SER A 180 -43.44 -6.82 27.47
C SER A 180 -42.95 -8.08 26.74
N TRP A 181 -41.84 -7.98 26.00
CA TRP A 181 -41.07 -9.13 25.50
C TRP A 181 -39.66 -9.18 26.11
N PHE A 182 -39.59 -9.60 27.38
CA PHE A 182 -38.34 -9.99 28.04
C PHE A 182 -38.43 -11.43 28.57
N HIS A 183 -38.23 -12.43 27.70
CA HIS A 183 -37.90 -13.79 28.13
C HIS A 183 -36.86 -14.41 27.19
N ILE A 184 -35.60 -14.38 27.61
CA ILE A 184 -34.52 -15.23 27.06
C ILE A 184 -34.25 -16.34 28.08
N PRO A 185 -34.52 -17.61 27.78
CA PRO A 185 -34.02 -18.73 28.58
C PRO A 185 -32.51 -18.90 28.34
N ARG A 186 -31.76 -19.17 29.41
CA ARG A 186 -30.30 -19.42 29.38
C ARG A 186 -30.02 -20.82 29.93
N LYS A 187 -28.92 -21.45 29.47
CA LYS A 187 -28.24 -22.63 30.12
C LYS A 187 -28.90 -24.00 29.74
N ASN A 188 -28.22 -25.15 29.54
CA ASN A 188 -26.81 -25.57 29.73
C ASN A 188 -26.36 -26.81 28.88
N ASN A 189 -25.06 -26.90 28.58
CA ASN A 189 -24.11 -28.04 28.66
C ASN A 189 -24.35 -29.51 28.19
N MET A 190 -23.26 -30.00 27.56
CA MET A 190 -22.60 -31.34 27.66
C MET A 190 -23.07 -32.54 26.80
N GLY A 191 -22.10 -33.19 26.16
CA GLY A 191 -22.20 -34.50 25.47
C GLY A 191 -20.93 -34.82 24.66
N ASP A 192 -20.13 -35.78 25.12
CA ASP A 192 -18.88 -36.27 24.48
C ASP A 192 -19.17 -37.31 23.36
N GLY A 193 -18.20 -37.58 22.49
CA GLY A 193 -18.29 -38.67 21.51
C GLY A 193 -17.29 -38.63 20.35
N ARG A 194 -16.09 -39.20 20.53
CA ARG A 194 -15.27 -39.69 19.39
C ARG A 194 -15.69 -41.11 19.01
N MET A 195 -15.89 -41.40 17.71
CA MET A 195 -15.46 -42.67 17.10
C MET A 195 -15.60 -42.68 15.57
N GLY A 196 -14.78 -43.49 14.89
CA GLY A 196 -15.23 -44.22 13.69
C GLY A 196 -14.75 -43.76 12.31
N LEU A 197 -13.73 -44.45 11.79
CA LEU A 197 -13.43 -44.55 10.36
C LEU A 197 -14.62 -45.13 9.56
N LEU A 198 -14.74 -44.81 8.25
CA LEU A 198 -14.45 -45.75 7.14
C LEU A 198 -14.67 -45.15 5.73
N GLY A 199 -13.82 -45.52 4.78
CA GLY A 199 -14.14 -45.56 3.33
C GLY A 199 -14.20 -44.22 2.56
N ASN A 200 -13.98 -44.18 1.25
CA ASN A 200 -13.54 -45.26 0.35
C ASN A 200 -12.81 -44.66 -0.86
N ALA A 201 -11.82 -45.37 -1.42
CA ALA A 201 -11.06 -44.91 -2.59
C ALA A 201 -11.31 -45.83 -3.79
N TYR A 202 -11.56 -45.26 -4.97
CA TYR A 202 -11.50 -46.00 -6.24
C TYR A 202 -10.85 -45.16 -7.36
N HIS A 203 -9.74 -45.70 -7.86
CA HIS A 203 -9.29 -45.81 -9.26
C HIS A 203 -10.15 -45.22 -10.40
N ALA A 204 -9.62 -44.83 -11.58
CA ALA A 204 -8.24 -44.61 -12.06
C ALA A 204 -8.29 -44.11 -13.54
N LEU A 205 -7.10 -43.94 -14.15
CA LEU A 205 -6.77 -44.25 -15.55
C LEU A 205 -6.75 -43.13 -16.63
N HIS A 206 -5.52 -42.69 -16.92
CA HIS A 206 -4.90 -42.36 -18.21
C HIS A 206 -5.69 -41.76 -19.40
N LYS A 207 -5.08 -40.72 -20.02
CA LYS A 207 -4.31 -40.94 -21.28
C LYS A 207 -3.36 -39.77 -21.63
N ILE A 208 -2.17 -40.14 -22.11
CA ILE A 208 -1.21 -39.29 -22.84
C ILE A 208 -1.28 -39.70 -24.32
N PRO A 209 -1.00 -38.80 -25.27
CA PRO A 209 -0.18 -39.19 -26.43
C PRO A 209 1.08 -38.33 -26.58
N LYS A 210 2.21 -38.98 -26.89
CA LYS A 210 3.46 -38.37 -27.36
C LYS A 210 3.79 -38.90 -28.76
N GLY A 211 4.48 -38.08 -29.56
CA GLY A 211 5.29 -38.51 -30.71
C GLY A 211 4.73 -38.12 -32.09
N HIS A 212 5.56 -37.97 -33.14
CA HIS A 212 7.03 -37.92 -33.17
C HIS A 212 7.52 -37.30 -34.52
N ARG A 213 8.78 -36.82 -34.56
CA ARG A 213 9.59 -36.50 -35.77
C ARG A 213 10.17 -37.81 -36.39
N PRO A 214 10.99 -37.88 -37.49
CA PRO A 214 11.90 -36.91 -38.14
C PRO A 214 11.42 -36.51 -39.57
N ALA A 215 12.16 -36.20 -40.65
CA ALA A 215 13.60 -36.16 -41.04
C ALA A 215 13.74 -35.12 -42.22
N ALA A 216 14.79 -34.97 -43.05
CA ALA A 216 16.28 -34.98 -43.01
C ALA A 216 16.79 -34.96 -44.48
N GLY A 217 17.87 -34.22 -44.81
CA GLY A 217 18.62 -34.33 -46.09
C GLY A 217 19.07 -32.97 -46.70
N HIS A 218 20.36 -32.59 -46.64
CA HIS A 218 21.44 -32.84 -47.64
C HIS A 218 21.52 -31.72 -48.74
N ARG A 219 22.67 -31.15 -49.20
CA ARG A 219 24.12 -31.24 -48.83
C ARG A 219 24.98 -30.21 -49.67
N VAL A 220 26.09 -29.66 -49.13
CA VAL A 220 27.32 -29.04 -49.78
C VAL A 220 27.18 -27.93 -50.87
N ASP A 221 28.13 -27.03 -51.24
CA ASP A 221 29.59 -26.86 -51.08
C ASP A 221 30.09 -25.41 -51.41
N ARG A 222 31.35 -25.14 -51.04
CA ARG A 222 32.30 -24.01 -51.32
C ARG A 222 32.12 -23.02 -52.51
N ILE A 223 32.68 -21.79 -52.34
CA ILE A 223 33.88 -21.24 -53.08
C ILE A 223 34.29 -19.83 -52.55
N LEU A 224 35.56 -19.42 -52.78
CA LEU A 224 36.16 -18.11 -52.43
C LEU A 224 35.66 -16.95 -53.33
N GLN A 225 35.66 -15.72 -52.78
CA GLN A 225 36.50 -14.62 -53.29
C GLN A 225 36.84 -13.63 -52.18
#